data_AF-A0A0M9ZVH0-F1
#
_entry.id   AF-A0A0M9ZVH0-F1
#
_cell.length_a   1.000
_cell.length_b   1.000
_cell.length_c   1.000
_cell.angle_alpha   90.00
_cell.angle_beta   90.00
_cell.angle_gamma   90.00
#
_symmetry.space_group_name_H-M   'P 1'
#
loop_
_entity.id
_entity.type
_entity.pdbx_description
1 polymer ?
#
loop_
_entity_poly.entity_id
_entity_poly.type
_entity_poly.pdbx_seq_one_letter_code
_entity_poly.pdbx_strand_id
1 'polypeptide(L)'
;MIRKALRNWAFVLPGPDDRELPSEIANTLHWVAKASRPLSDLGDAAIGRAVLDSLKLKLDGTAAAAETVRRKRRTLVNALHYAVDLGEFKENPITGIRWKKPKVAGEVDPRVVANPEQARSLLTAVSYVGGYGRARGRRLVGLFACMYYGALRPAEAVGLSSADVKLPEAGWGTVLLNRTRPSVGKQWTDSGETHDDRGLKNRPAEEVRLVPIPPQLVTILRQHLDTFGAADDGRLFTNERGGVVGSSTYYRVWQEARALALPPAAVASPLAARPYDLRHSALSTWLNSGVDPTEVAQRAGNSVEVLLNRYAKCIDGRQEIANRKIEELLREYE
;
A
#
# COMPACT_ATOMS: atom_id res chain seq x y z
N MET A 1 -13.62 -24.92 -6.99
CA MET A 1 -12.99 -26.05 -6.28
C MET A 1 -11.46 -25.96 -6.24
N ILE A 2 -10.75 -26.09 -7.37
CA ILE A 2 -9.26 -26.06 -7.46
C ILE A 2 -8.60 -24.90 -6.68
N ARG A 3 -9.06 -23.66 -6.88
CA ARG A 3 -8.49 -22.48 -6.20
C ARG A 3 -8.57 -22.59 -4.67
N LYS A 4 -9.65 -23.17 -4.13
CA LYS A 4 -9.86 -23.37 -2.70
C LYS A 4 -8.92 -24.46 -2.17
N ALA A 5 -8.83 -25.59 -2.87
CA ALA A 5 -7.91 -26.68 -2.54
C ALA A 5 -6.46 -26.18 -2.49
N LEU A 6 -6.00 -25.50 -3.54
CA LEU A 6 -4.63 -24.99 -3.59
C LEU A 6 -4.34 -23.94 -2.50
N ARG A 7 -5.19 -22.92 -2.36
CA ARG A 7 -4.92 -21.80 -1.44
C ARG A 7 -5.09 -22.12 0.03
N ASN A 8 -5.98 -23.04 0.37
CA ASN A 8 -6.31 -23.29 1.77
C ASN A 8 -5.66 -24.59 2.28
N TRP A 9 -5.17 -25.45 1.37
CA TRP A 9 -4.65 -26.77 1.73
C TRP A 9 -3.29 -27.11 1.12
N ALA A 10 -2.99 -26.73 -0.13
CA ALA A 10 -1.68 -27.05 -0.72
C ALA A 10 -0.58 -26.08 -0.29
N PHE A 11 -0.89 -24.78 -0.22
CA PHE A 11 0.10 -23.72 -0.06
C PHE A 11 0.20 -23.15 1.35
N VAL A 12 -0.48 -23.77 2.32
CA VAL A 12 -0.55 -23.32 3.72
C VAL A 12 0.02 -24.40 4.60
N LEU A 13 0.78 -24.02 5.63
CA LEU A 13 1.29 -24.93 6.65
C LEU A 13 0.26 -25.15 7.78
N PRO A 14 0.19 -26.33 8.40
CA PRO A 14 0.91 -27.57 8.04
C PRO A 14 0.49 -28.10 6.66
N GLY A 15 1.39 -28.79 5.95
CA GLY A 15 1.18 -29.19 4.56
C GLY A 15 0.05 -30.21 4.38
N PRO A 16 -0.33 -30.57 3.13
CA PRO A 16 -1.32 -31.62 2.87
C PRO A 16 -1.01 -32.96 3.55
N ASP A 17 0.26 -33.33 3.64
CA ASP A 17 0.70 -34.63 4.18
C ASP A 17 0.73 -34.66 5.71
N ASP A 18 0.70 -33.48 6.34
CA ASP A 18 0.79 -33.30 7.79
C ASP A 18 -0.59 -33.10 8.45
N ARG A 19 -1.69 -33.30 7.69
CA ARG A 19 -3.06 -33.10 8.19
C ARG A 19 -4.08 -33.98 7.49
N GLU A 20 -5.22 -34.16 8.15
CA GLU A 20 -6.36 -34.85 7.55
C GLU A 20 -7.06 -33.96 6.52
N LEU A 21 -7.23 -34.50 5.30
CA LEU A 21 -7.83 -33.81 4.17
C LEU A 21 -9.25 -34.33 3.92
N PRO A 22 -10.27 -33.46 3.81
CA PRO A 22 -11.58 -33.87 3.30
C PRO A 22 -11.42 -34.53 1.92
N SER A 23 -12.13 -35.63 1.67
CA SER A 23 -11.94 -36.46 0.45
C SER A 23 -12.06 -35.65 -0.84
N GLU A 24 -12.96 -34.67 -0.89
CA GLU A 24 -13.12 -33.76 -2.04
C GLU A 24 -11.85 -32.92 -2.31
N ILE A 25 -11.19 -32.45 -1.25
CA ILE A 25 -9.95 -31.69 -1.36
C ILE A 25 -8.81 -32.61 -1.78
N ALA A 26 -8.68 -33.79 -1.15
CA ALA A 26 -7.66 -34.77 -1.52
C ALA A 26 -7.75 -35.17 -3.00
N ASN A 27 -8.96 -35.49 -3.48
CA ASN A 27 -9.21 -35.82 -4.88
C ASN A 27 -8.87 -34.64 -5.81
N THR A 28 -9.21 -33.41 -5.41
CA THR A 28 -8.85 -32.21 -6.18
C THR A 28 -7.34 -32.03 -6.27
N LEU A 29 -6.60 -32.19 -5.16
CA LEU A 29 -5.14 -32.06 -5.15
C LEU A 29 -4.47 -33.15 -5.97
N HIS A 30 -4.95 -34.40 -5.87
CA HIS A 30 -4.47 -35.50 -6.68
C HIS A 30 -4.66 -35.25 -8.19
N TRP A 31 -5.85 -34.78 -8.58
CA TRP A 31 -6.12 -34.41 -9.97
C TRP A 31 -5.20 -33.26 -10.43
N VAL A 32 -5.00 -32.23 -9.60
CA VAL A 32 -4.10 -31.11 -9.94
C VAL A 32 -2.66 -31.60 -10.12
N ALA A 33 -2.17 -32.48 -9.26
CA ALA A 33 -0.83 -33.05 -9.39
C ALA A 33 -0.68 -33.80 -10.72
N LYS A 34 -1.67 -34.63 -11.09
CA LYS A 34 -1.67 -35.37 -12.37
C LYS A 34 -1.80 -34.47 -13.60
N ALA A 35 -2.57 -33.38 -13.51
CA ALA A 35 -2.81 -32.45 -14.60
C ALA A 35 -1.72 -31.37 -14.74
N SER A 36 -0.81 -31.28 -13.77
CA SER A 36 0.30 -30.31 -13.78
C SER A 36 1.54 -30.92 -14.45
N ARG A 37 2.36 -30.05 -15.04
CA ARG A 37 3.67 -30.46 -15.56
C ARG A 37 4.64 -30.71 -14.40
N PRO A 38 5.56 -31.69 -14.52
CA PRO A 38 6.60 -31.88 -13.53
C PRO A 38 7.51 -30.64 -13.47
N LEU A 39 8.05 -30.36 -12.28
CA LEU A 39 8.91 -29.20 -12.06
C LEU A 39 10.12 -29.21 -13.00
N SER A 40 10.71 -30.39 -13.21
CA SER A 40 11.86 -30.65 -14.09
C SER A 40 11.70 -30.12 -15.52
N ASP A 41 10.46 -30.02 -16.03
CA ASP A 41 10.18 -29.49 -17.37
C ASP A 41 10.63 -28.04 -17.54
N LEU A 42 10.77 -27.29 -16.44
CA LEU A 42 11.31 -25.93 -16.48
C LEU A 42 12.79 -25.88 -16.89
N GLY A 43 13.51 -27.02 -16.86
CA GLY A 43 14.87 -27.12 -17.40
C GLY A 43 14.94 -26.89 -18.92
N ASP A 44 13.84 -27.08 -19.64
CA ASP A 44 13.74 -26.71 -21.05
C ASP A 44 13.45 -25.20 -21.19
N ALA A 45 14.36 -24.50 -21.87
CA ALA A 45 14.26 -23.07 -22.12
C ALA A 45 13.00 -22.65 -22.89
N ALA A 46 12.47 -23.50 -23.78
CA ALA A 46 11.24 -23.22 -24.52
C ALA A 46 10.02 -23.21 -23.58
N ILE A 47 9.97 -24.17 -22.66
CA ILE A 47 8.92 -24.30 -21.66
C ILE A 47 9.01 -23.16 -20.64
N GLY A 48 10.20 -22.87 -20.14
CA GLY A 48 10.44 -21.74 -19.26
C GLY A 48 10.04 -20.40 -19.91
N ARG A 49 10.29 -20.21 -21.21
CA ARG A 49 9.84 -19.03 -21.94
C ARG A 49 8.32 -18.97 -22.04
N ALA A 50 7.64 -20.06 -22.35
CA ALA A 50 6.18 -20.12 -22.40
C ALA A 50 5.55 -19.77 -21.04
N VAL A 51 6.12 -20.27 -19.94
CA VAL A 51 5.69 -19.90 -18.58
C VAL A 51 5.87 -18.41 -18.34
N LEU A 52 7.04 -17.83 -18.67
CA LEU A 52 7.27 -16.39 -18.52
C LEU A 52 6.31 -15.55 -19.36
N ASP A 53 5.96 -15.99 -20.57
CA ASP A 53 4.98 -15.30 -21.41
C ASP A 53 3.56 -15.39 -20.85
N SER A 54 3.18 -16.51 -20.23
CA SER A 54 1.90 -16.61 -19.52
C SER A 54 1.78 -15.60 -18.37
N LEU A 55 2.90 -15.19 -17.76
CA LEU A 55 2.88 -14.17 -16.69
C LEU A 55 2.44 -12.80 -17.21
N LYS A 56 2.62 -12.53 -18.51
CA LYS A 56 2.17 -11.31 -19.19
C LYS A 56 0.66 -11.24 -19.33
N LEU A 57 -0.07 -12.32 -19.08
CA LEU A 57 -1.51 -12.39 -19.28
C LEU A 57 -2.28 -12.37 -17.94
N LYS A 58 -3.50 -11.88 -18.00
CA LYS A 58 -4.53 -12.06 -16.99
C LYS A 58 -5.27 -13.38 -17.23
N LEU A 59 -6.16 -13.75 -16.31
CA LEU A 59 -6.99 -14.96 -16.45
C LEU A 59 -7.98 -14.89 -17.63
N ASP A 60 -8.32 -13.68 -18.07
CA ASP A 60 -9.17 -13.42 -19.23
C ASP A 60 -8.39 -13.39 -20.57
N GLY A 61 -7.09 -13.72 -20.54
CA GLY A 61 -6.21 -13.68 -21.72
C GLY A 61 -5.71 -12.29 -22.12
N THR A 62 -6.17 -11.22 -21.48
CA THR A 62 -5.70 -9.84 -21.77
C THR A 62 -4.35 -9.55 -21.12
N ALA A 63 -3.66 -8.52 -21.61
CA ALA A 63 -2.36 -8.12 -21.06
C ALA A 63 -2.45 -7.68 -19.59
N ALA A 64 -1.57 -8.23 -18.75
CA ALA A 64 -1.39 -7.82 -17.37
C ALA A 64 -0.55 -6.54 -17.28
N ALA A 65 -0.81 -5.73 -16.23
CA ALA A 65 -0.02 -4.53 -15.98
C ALA A 65 1.47 -4.85 -15.80
N ALA A 66 2.35 -4.02 -16.35
CA ALA A 66 3.80 -4.23 -16.35
C ALA A 66 4.38 -4.54 -14.95
N GLU A 67 3.90 -3.85 -13.91
CA GLU A 67 4.32 -4.11 -12.53
C GLU A 67 3.82 -5.46 -11.99
N THR A 68 2.62 -5.88 -12.39
CA THR A 68 2.09 -7.23 -12.05
C THR A 68 2.97 -8.31 -12.67
N VAL A 69 3.39 -8.11 -13.92
CA VAL A 69 4.29 -9.03 -14.63
C VAL A 69 5.65 -9.12 -13.91
N ARG A 70 6.25 -7.98 -13.53
CA ARG A 70 7.50 -7.96 -12.76
C ARG A 70 7.36 -8.69 -11.42
N ARG A 71 6.27 -8.48 -10.70
CA ARG A 71 6.00 -9.14 -9.41
C ARG A 71 5.86 -10.66 -9.58
N LYS A 72 5.04 -11.12 -10.52
CA LYS A 72 4.87 -12.56 -10.82
C LYS A 72 6.22 -13.21 -11.16
N ARG A 73 7.03 -12.58 -12.03
CA ARG A 73 8.36 -13.08 -12.37
C ARG A 73 9.27 -13.14 -11.15
N ARG A 74 9.28 -12.10 -10.31
CA ARG A 74 10.11 -12.10 -9.09
C ARG A 74 9.74 -13.25 -8.15
N THR A 75 8.44 -13.50 -7.94
CA THR A 75 7.97 -14.63 -7.15
C THR A 75 8.42 -15.97 -7.75
N LEU A 76 8.28 -16.15 -9.07
CA LEU A 76 8.73 -17.37 -9.75
C LEU A 76 10.24 -17.58 -9.64
N VAL A 77 11.04 -16.53 -9.86
CA VAL A 77 12.50 -16.59 -9.72
C VAL A 77 12.91 -17.02 -8.31
N ASN A 78 12.31 -16.43 -7.28
CA ASN A 78 12.62 -16.78 -5.90
C ASN A 78 12.19 -18.21 -5.56
N ALA A 79 11.02 -18.66 -6.04
CA ALA A 79 10.59 -20.05 -5.86
C ALA A 79 11.55 -21.04 -6.51
N LEU A 80 12.12 -20.70 -7.67
CA LEU A 80 13.12 -21.53 -8.35
C LEU A 80 14.50 -21.47 -7.70
N HIS A 81 14.87 -20.39 -7.02
CA HIS A 81 16.05 -20.42 -6.14
C HIS A 81 15.87 -21.39 -4.99
N TYR A 82 14.68 -21.39 -4.36
CA TYR A 82 14.39 -22.36 -3.33
C TYR A 82 14.41 -23.81 -3.86
N ALA A 83 13.94 -24.05 -5.08
CA ALA A 83 14.07 -25.36 -5.73
C ALA A 83 15.53 -25.78 -5.97
N VAL A 84 16.42 -24.82 -6.28
CA VAL A 84 17.87 -25.08 -6.35
C VAL A 84 18.42 -25.45 -4.96
N ASP A 85 18.00 -24.75 -3.91
CA ASP A 85 18.41 -25.07 -2.52
C ASP A 85 17.98 -26.48 -2.09
N LEU A 86 16.83 -26.95 -2.61
CA LEU A 86 16.34 -28.33 -2.41
C LEU A 86 17.01 -29.37 -3.33
N GLY A 87 17.88 -28.95 -4.25
CA GLY A 87 18.59 -29.84 -5.17
C GLY A 87 17.80 -30.27 -6.42
N GLU A 88 16.61 -29.71 -6.66
CA GLU A 88 15.78 -30.00 -7.86
C GLU A 88 16.45 -29.51 -9.15
N PHE A 89 17.28 -28.45 -9.05
CA PHE A 89 18.07 -27.91 -10.15
C PHE A 89 19.48 -27.55 -9.69
N LYS A 90 20.45 -27.63 -10.61
CA LYS A 90 21.82 -27.15 -10.37
C LYS A 90 21.91 -25.62 -10.34
N GLU A 91 21.10 -24.95 -11.15
CA GLU A 91 21.00 -23.50 -11.25
C GLU A 91 19.58 -23.10 -11.62
N ASN A 92 19.22 -21.83 -11.43
CA ASN A 92 17.88 -21.36 -11.71
C ASN A 92 17.60 -21.35 -13.23
N PRO A 93 16.70 -22.22 -13.74
CA PRO A 93 16.59 -22.47 -15.18
C PRO A 93 16.01 -21.29 -15.97
N ILE A 94 15.34 -20.34 -15.31
CA ILE A 94 14.75 -19.18 -15.98
C ILE A 94 15.66 -17.94 -16.01
N THR A 95 16.83 -18.01 -15.38
CA THR A 95 17.79 -16.89 -15.33
C THR A 95 18.46 -16.67 -16.68
N GLY A 96 18.82 -17.75 -17.40
CA GLY A 96 19.42 -17.71 -18.73
C GLY A 96 18.46 -17.35 -19.88
N ILE A 97 17.15 -17.36 -19.64
CA ILE A 97 16.15 -17.13 -20.68
C ILE A 97 16.11 -15.64 -21.06
N ARG A 98 16.49 -15.33 -22.30
CA ARG A 98 16.36 -13.97 -22.88
C ARG A 98 14.88 -13.59 -23.00
N TRP A 99 14.38 -12.86 -22.01
CA TRP A 99 12.98 -12.46 -21.94
C TRP A 99 12.83 -10.95 -21.69
N LYS A 100 12.09 -10.26 -22.56
CA LYS A 100 11.90 -8.81 -22.49
C LYS A 100 10.94 -8.46 -21.37
N LYS A 101 11.50 -7.90 -20.29
CA LYS A 101 10.73 -7.37 -19.15
C LYS A 101 9.94 -6.14 -19.62
N PRO A 102 8.65 -6.00 -19.24
CA PRO A 102 7.89 -4.78 -19.49
C PRO A 102 8.56 -3.58 -18.80
N LYS A 103 8.60 -2.43 -19.49
CA LYS A 103 8.99 -1.16 -18.87
C LYS A 103 7.88 -0.72 -17.91
N VAL A 104 8.27 -0.23 -16.73
CA VAL A 104 7.34 0.31 -15.73
C VAL A 104 7.75 1.75 -15.48
N ALA A 105 6.78 2.67 -15.53
CA ALA A 105 7.00 4.03 -15.05
C ALA A 105 7.13 3.99 -13.52
N GLY A 106 8.29 4.38 -12.99
CA GLY A 106 8.53 4.47 -11.54
C GLY A 106 7.91 5.71 -10.91
N GLU A 107 7.71 6.75 -11.73
CA GLU A 107 7.25 8.08 -11.37
C GLU A 107 5.75 8.12 -11.08
N VAL A 108 5.36 9.03 -10.19
CA VAL A 108 3.97 9.40 -9.95
C VAL A 108 3.47 10.21 -11.14
N ASP A 109 2.30 9.82 -11.64
CA ASP A 109 1.54 10.62 -12.61
C ASP A 109 0.96 11.84 -11.88
N PRO A 110 1.33 13.08 -12.24
CA PRO A 110 0.84 14.29 -11.56
C PRO A 110 -0.68 14.40 -11.53
N ARG A 111 -1.40 13.78 -12.48
CA ARG A 111 -2.86 13.80 -12.54
C ARG A 111 -3.54 13.09 -11.37
N VAL A 112 -2.83 12.27 -10.59
CA VAL A 112 -3.39 11.61 -9.40
C VAL A 112 -3.36 12.52 -8.17
N VAL A 113 -2.54 13.57 -8.18
CA VAL A 113 -2.29 14.45 -7.04
C VAL A 113 -3.44 15.44 -6.88
N ALA A 114 -4.07 15.43 -5.71
CA ALA A 114 -5.07 16.41 -5.32
C ALA A 114 -4.39 17.68 -4.80
N ASN A 115 -4.87 18.84 -5.24
CA ASN A 115 -4.48 20.11 -4.65
C ASN A 115 -5.14 20.29 -3.25
N PRO A 116 -4.72 21.30 -2.46
CA PRO A 116 -5.25 21.50 -1.11
C PRO A 116 -6.77 21.70 -1.02
N GLU A 117 -7.38 22.34 -2.01
CA GLU A 117 -8.83 22.57 -2.05
C GLU A 117 -9.60 21.27 -2.33
N GLN A 118 -9.14 20.51 -3.31
CA GLN A 118 -9.68 19.20 -3.66
C GLN A 118 -9.54 18.22 -2.49
N ALA A 119 -8.40 18.23 -1.80
CA ALA A 119 -8.18 17.37 -0.64
C ALA A 119 -9.13 17.71 0.52
N ARG A 120 -9.32 19.01 0.83
CA ARG A 120 -10.31 19.44 1.84
C ARG A 120 -11.73 19.03 1.45
N SER A 121 -12.10 19.19 0.18
CA SER A 121 -13.41 18.80 -0.34
C SER A 121 -13.64 17.29 -0.23
N LEU A 122 -12.63 16.48 -0.57
CA LEU A 122 -12.66 15.02 -0.43
C LEU A 122 -12.80 14.58 1.04
N LEU A 123 -12.00 15.14 1.95
CA LEU A 123 -12.08 14.83 3.38
C LEU A 123 -13.43 15.24 3.98
N THR A 124 -13.97 16.38 3.54
CA THR A 124 -15.31 16.83 3.92
C THR A 124 -16.36 15.85 3.42
N ALA A 125 -16.31 15.45 2.15
CA ALA A 125 -17.24 14.49 1.56
C ALA A 125 -17.21 13.12 2.24
N VAL A 126 -16.04 12.66 2.70
CA VAL A 126 -15.95 11.44 3.51
C VAL A 126 -16.89 11.51 4.72
N SER A 127 -17.04 12.66 5.37
CA SER A 127 -17.95 12.80 6.52
C SER A 127 -19.43 12.57 6.18
N TYR A 128 -19.83 12.72 4.92
CA TYR A 128 -21.22 12.50 4.47
C TYR A 128 -21.50 11.04 4.07
N VAL A 129 -20.46 10.22 3.92
CA VAL A 129 -20.62 8.84 3.45
C VAL A 129 -21.26 7.95 4.53
N GLY A 130 -22.35 7.27 4.15
CA GLY A 130 -23.06 6.32 5.03
C GLY A 130 -24.04 6.94 6.02
N GLY A 131 -24.35 8.24 5.89
CA GLY A 131 -25.35 8.92 6.72
C GLY A 131 -24.95 9.10 8.19
N TYR A 132 -25.79 9.80 8.95
CA TYR A 132 -25.49 10.16 10.34
C TYR A 132 -25.43 8.94 11.26
N GLY A 133 -26.46 8.10 11.29
CA GLY A 133 -26.56 6.98 12.23
C GLY A 133 -25.44 5.94 12.08
N ARG A 134 -25.21 5.47 10.84
CA ARG A 134 -24.18 4.45 10.57
C ARG A 134 -22.76 5.02 10.60
N ALA A 135 -22.60 6.32 10.33
CA ALA A 135 -21.35 7.09 10.47
C ALA A 135 -20.12 6.44 9.80
N ARG A 136 -20.34 5.63 8.75
CA ARG A 136 -19.29 4.82 8.11
C ARG A 136 -18.13 5.66 7.57
N GLY A 137 -18.46 6.82 7.01
CA GLY A 137 -17.51 7.79 6.51
C GLY A 137 -16.89 8.65 7.61
N ARG A 138 -17.71 9.19 8.53
CA ARG A 138 -17.25 10.06 9.63
C ARG A 138 -16.15 9.40 10.49
N ARG A 139 -16.29 8.11 10.80
CA ARG A 139 -15.28 7.32 11.52
C ARG A 139 -13.93 7.20 10.80
N LEU A 140 -13.89 7.50 9.49
CA LEU A 140 -12.70 7.35 8.64
C LEU A 140 -12.14 8.69 8.15
N VAL A 141 -12.73 9.84 8.52
CA VAL A 141 -12.19 11.16 8.16
C VAL A 141 -10.75 11.29 8.66
N GLY A 142 -10.50 10.97 9.94
CA GLY A 142 -9.16 10.97 10.51
C GLY A 142 -8.19 10.02 9.80
N LEU A 143 -8.67 8.84 9.36
CA LEU A 143 -7.86 7.85 8.63
C LEU A 143 -7.35 8.41 7.29
N PHE A 144 -8.21 9.04 6.49
CA PHE A 144 -7.78 9.66 5.24
C PHE A 144 -6.97 10.94 5.49
N ALA A 145 -7.32 11.71 6.52
CA ALA A 145 -6.56 12.90 6.93
C ALA A 145 -5.12 12.54 7.33
N CYS A 146 -4.90 11.41 8.02
CA CYS A 146 -3.57 10.87 8.28
C CYS A 146 -2.76 10.61 7.00
N MET A 147 -3.41 10.09 5.94
CA MET A 147 -2.75 9.83 4.66
C MET A 147 -2.40 11.13 3.92
N TYR A 148 -3.23 12.17 4.05
CA TYR A 148 -3.04 13.44 3.35
C TYR A 148 -2.12 14.42 4.10
N TYR A 149 -2.33 14.62 5.40
CA TYR A 149 -1.58 15.58 6.20
C TYR A 149 -0.34 15.00 6.86
N GLY A 150 -0.33 13.69 7.14
CA GLY A 150 0.83 13.01 7.72
C GLY A 150 1.61 12.15 6.71
N ALA A 151 1.15 12.08 5.46
CA ALA A 151 1.68 11.18 4.45
C ALA A 151 1.72 9.71 4.89
N LEU A 152 0.86 9.24 5.82
CA LEU A 152 0.88 7.85 6.28
C LEU A 152 0.51 6.87 5.15
N ARG A 153 1.10 5.68 5.14
CA ARG A 153 0.60 4.57 4.33
C ARG A 153 -0.77 4.14 4.87
N PRO A 154 -1.67 3.60 4.03
CA PRO A 154 -2.97 3.13 4.49
C PRO A 154 -2.88 2.13 5.66
N ALA A 155 -1.93 1.20 5.62
CA ALA A 155 -1.73 0.24 6.70
C ALA A 155 -1.19 0.87 8.00
N GLU A 156 -0.36 1.92 7.89
CA GLU A 156 0.11 2.69 9.07
C GLU A 156 -1.07 3.45 9.69
N ALA A 157 -1.91 4.10 8.87
CA ALA A 157 -3.10 4.80 9.35
C ALA A 157 -4.12 3.86 10.00
N VAL A 158 -4.39 2.69 9.42
CA VAL A 158 -5.31 1.68 10.00
C VAL A 158 -4.79 1.16 11.35
N GLY A 159 -3.47 1.02 11.50
CA GLY A 159 -2.84 0.50 12.71
C GLY A 159 -2.60 1.53 13.81
N LEU A 160 -2.92 2.81 13.58
CA LEU A 160 -2.56 3.89 14.48
C LEU A 160 -3.32 3.79 15.83
N SER A 161 -2.59 3.83 16.94
CA SER A 161 -3.13 3.79 18.30
C SER A 161 -3.15 5.17 18.97
N SER A 162 -4.02 5.35 19.97
CA SER A 162 -4.03 6.54 20.83
C SER A 162 -2.72 6.75 21.59
N ALA A 163 -2.02 5.66 21.94
CA ALA A 163 -0.71 5.73 22.58
C ALA A 163 0.40 6.25 21.65
N ASP A 164 0.19 6.18 20.33
CA ASP A 164 1.17 6.58 19.32
C ASP A 164 1.04 8.06 18.93
N VAL A 165 0.06 8.81 19.48
CA VAL A 165 -0.21 10.19 19.07
C VAL A 165 -0.05 11.18 20.21
N LYS A 166 0.62 12.31 19.93
CA LYS A 166 0.64 13.50 20.79
C LYS A 166 -0.17 14.58 20.13
N LEU A 167 -1.31 14.92 20.74
CA LEU A 167 -2.31 15.84 20.19
C LEU A 167 -2.49 17.06 21.11
N PRO A 168 -1.60 18.07 21.04
CA PRO A 168 -1.74 19.28 21.86
C PRO A 168 -3.05 20.02 21.54
N GLU A 169 -3.47 20.92 22.43
CA GLU A 169 -4.68 21.74 22.21
C GLU A 169 -4.53 22.68 21.00
N ALA A 170 -3.32 23.20 20.79
CA ALA A 170 -2.97 24.03 19.65
C ALA A 170 -1.57 23.68 19.13
N GLY A 171 -1.35 23.92 17.83
CA GLY A 171 -0.05 23.74 17.19
C GLY A 171 0.21 22.32 16.67
N TRP A 172 1.48 22.01 16.49
CA TRP A 172 1.94 20.76 15.88
C TRP A 172 1.91 19.60 16.86
N GLY A 173 1.41 18.46 16.40
CA GLY A 173 1.46 17.20 17.14
C GLY A 173 2.53 16.28 16.60
N THR A 174 2.60 15.07 17.15
CA THR A 174 3.45 14.00 16.61
C THR A 174 2.70 12.68 16.55
N VAL A 175 3.09 11.86 15.56
CA VAL A 175 2.66 10.48 15.41
C VAL A 175 3.89 9.58 15.43
N LEU A 176 3.88 8.56 16.28
CA LEU A 176 4.89 7.52 16.36
C LEU A 176 4.46 6.35 15.47
N LEU A 177 5.19 6.11 14.40
CA LEU A 177 4.92 4.96 13.53
C LEU A 177 5.87 3.83 13.90
N ASN A 178 5.36 2.88 14.70
CA ASN A 178 6.14 1.77 15.22
C ASN A 178 5.88 0.43 14.50
N ARG A 179 4.76 0.24 13.78
CA ARG A 179 4.40 -1.06 13.18
C ARG A 179 3.53 -0.91 11.93
N THR A 180 3.73 -1.77 10.94
CA THR A 180 2.67 -2.07 9.96
C THR A 180 2.06 -3.40 10.34
N ARG A 181 0.74 -3.50 10.47
CA ARG A 181 0.04 -4.80 10.58
C ARG A 181 -0.52 -5.17 9.21
N PRO A 182 0.22 -5.89 8.33
CA PRO A 182 -0.37 -6.36 7.10
C PRO A 182 -1.51 -7.34 7.39
N SER A 183 -2.68 -7.06 6.82
CA SER A 183 -3.79 -8.00 6.77
C SER A 183 -3.44 -9.14 5.82
N VAL A 184 -2.93 -10.24 6.36
CA VAL A 184 -2.87 -11.56 5.71
C VAL A 184 -3.87 -12.45 6.43
N GLY A 185 -4.88 -12.97 5.72
CA GLY A 185 -5.96 -13.72 6.37
C GLY A 185 -5.42 -14.89 7.20
N LYS A 186 -6.14 -15.26 8.28
CA LYS A 186 -5.74 -16.19 9.37
C LYS A 186 -4.90 -17.40 8.97
N GLN A 187 -5.21 -17.98 7.82
CA GLN A 187 -4.53 -19.16 7.27
C GLN A 187 -3.13 -18.89 6.68
N TRP A 188 -2.61 -17.67 6.75
CA TRP A 188 -1.32 -17.26 6.18
C TRP A 188 -0.42 -16.55 7.21
N THR A 189 -0.76 -16.66 8.49
CA THR A 189 -0.05 -16.05 9.61
C THR A 189 0.48 -17.15 10.51
N ASP A 190 1.72 -17.00 10.99
CA ASP A 190 2.32 -17.98 11.90
C ASP A 190 1.62 -17.98 13.27
N SER A 191 0.85 -16.91 13.56
CA SER A 191 0.10 -16.68 14.80
C SER A 191 -1.35 -17.18 14.78
N GLY A 192 -1.90 -17.62 13.63
CA GLY A 192 -3.31 -18.03 13.50
C GLY A 192 -4.33 -16.88 13.56
N GLU A 193 -3.88 -15.63 13.71
CA GLU A 193 -4.72 -14.42 13.70
C GLU A 193 -4.88 -13.81 12.31
N THR A 194 -5.93 -13.02 12.08
CA THR A 194 -6.22 -12.43 10.73
C THR A 194 -5.19 -11.36 10.33
N HIS A 195 -4.29 -11.06 11.26
CA HIS A 195 -3.29 -10.03 11.18
C HIS A 195 -1.98 -10.67 11.60
N ASP A 196 -1.00 -10.63 10.70
CA ASP A 196 0.37 -10.99 11.04
C ASP A 196 1.09 -9.71 11.46
N ASP A 197 1.78 -9.74 12.59
CA ASP A 197 2.62 -8.65 13.07
C ASP A 197 3.94 -8.65 12.28
N ARG A 198 3.86 -8.36 10.97
CA ARG A 198 5.08 -8.21 10.14
C ARG A 198 5.55 -6.76 10.13
N GLY A 199 6.77 -6.56 10.62
CA GLY A 199 7.50 -5.29 10.56
C GLY A 199 7.48 -4.62 9.17
N LEU A 200 7.77 -3.32 9.15
CA LEU A 200 7.78 -2.52 7.93
C LEU A 200 8.60 -3.20 6.81
N LYS A 201 8.01 -3.31 5.61
CA LYS A 201 8.65 -3.96 4.44
C LYS A 201 10.11 -3.51 4.26
N ASN A 202 11.02 -4.50 4.22
CA ASN A 202 12.44 -4.43 3.87
C ASN A 202 13.36 -3.65 4.81
N ARG A 203 13.02 -3.51 6.10
CA ARG A 203 13.93 -2.95 7.11
C ARG A 203 13.88 -3.79 8.40
N PRO A 204 14.94 -3.78 9.23
CA PRO A 204 14.91 -4.45 10.53
C PRO A 204 13.66 -4.01 11.31
N ALA A 205 13.10 -4.92 12.09
CA ALA A 205 11.76 -4.85 12.69
C ALA A 205 11.49 -3.68 13.67
N GLU A 206 12.41 -2.72 13.79
CA GLU A 206 12.47 -1.76 14.90
C GLU A 206 12.65 -0.29 14.47
N GLU A 207 12.58 0.06 13.17
CA GLU A 207 12.68 1.48 12.79
C GLU A 207 11.38 2.24 13.09
N VAL A 208 11.27 2.71 14.33
CA VAL A 208 10.24 3.63 14.79
C VAL A 208 10.55 5.02 14.25
N ARG A 209 9.58 5.66 13.58
CA ARG A 209 9.73 7.03 13.08
C ARG A 209 8.71 7.97 13.69
N LEU A 210 9.20 9.10 14.20
CA LEU A 210 8.39 10.21 14.64
C LEU A 210 8.03 11.08 13.44
N VAL A 211 6.73 11.25 13.19
CA VAL A 211 6.21 12.11 12.13
C VAL A 211 5.53 13.32 12.77
N PRO A 212 6.06 14.54 12.60
CA PRO A 212 5.35 15.74 13.03
C PRO A 212 4.09 15.91 12.18
N ILE A 213 2.96 16.13 12.84
CA ILE A 213 1.66 16.31 12.19
C ILE A 213 1.17 17.74 12.32
N PRO A 214 0.64 18.33 11.24
CA PRO A 214 0.26 19.73 11.25
C PRO A 214 -0.99 19.98 12.11
N PRO A 215 -1.24 21.22 12.56
CA PRO A 215 -2.37 21.56 13.44
C PRO A 215 -3.73 21.08 12.90
N GLN A 216 -3.95 21.12 11.59
CA GLN A 216 -5.18 20.65 10.96
C GLN A 216 -5.42 19.16 11.24
N LEU A 217 -4.38 18.33 11.18
CA LEU A 217 -4.50 16.91 11.49
C LEU A 217 -4.71 16.69 12.98
N VAL A 218 -4.05 17.47 13.84
CA VAL A 218 -4.26 17.42 15.29
C VAL A 218 -5.73 17.68 15.63
N THR A 219 -6.32 18.75 15.09
CA THR A 219 -7.73 19.08 15.30
C THR A 219 -8.66 17.94 14.83
N ILE A 220 -8.42 17.39 13.64
CA ILE A 220 -9.24 16.28 13.10
C ILE A 220 -9.15 15.04 14.00
N LEU A 221 -7.97 14.69 14.49
CA LEU A 221 -7.78 13.51 15.34
C LEU A 221 -8.39 13.71 16.73
N ARG A 222 -8.31 14.91 17.30
CA ARG A 222 -8.99 15.25 18.55
C ARG A 222 -10.51 15.14 18.41
N GLN A 223 -11.08 15.76 17.37
CA GLN A 223 -12.51 15.66 17.08
C GLN A 223 -12.97 14.21 16.87
N HIS A 224 -12.14 13.39 16.22
CA HIS A 224 -12.42 11.96 16.07
C HIS A 224 -12.47 11.24 17.42
N LEU A 225 -11.47 11.46 18.29
CA LEU A 225 -11.43 10.87 19.62
C LEU A 225 -12.60 11.33 20.50
N ASP A 226 -12.94 12.62 20.47
CA ASP A 226 -14.08 13.16 21.21
C ASP A 226 -15.42 12.56 20.76
N THR A 227 -15.54 12.25 19.46
CA THR A 227 -16.80 11.75 18.87
C THR A 227 -16.94 10.23 18.97
N PHE A 228 -15.86 9.48 18.73
CA PHE A 228 -15.90 8.03 18.54
C PHE A 228 -15.09 7.24 19.57
N GLY A 229 -14.26 7.91 20.37
CA GLY A 229 -13.28 7.27 21.24
C GLY A 229 -12.21 6.50 20.46
N ALA A 230 -11.42 5.75 21.22
CA ALA A 230 -10.55 4.70 20.70
C ALA A 230 -11.22 3.32 20.87
N ALA A 231 -10.74 2.33 20.14
CA ALA A 231 -11.09 0.93 20.38
C ALA A 231 -10.57 0.44 21.75
N ASP A 232 -11.09 -0.69 22.23
CA ASP A 232 -10.63 -1.33 23.47
C ASP A 232 -9.12 -1.67 23.44
N ASP A 233 -8.58 -1.94 22.24
CA ASP A 233 -7.16 -2.21 22.01
C ASP A 233 -6.34 -0.94 21.70
N GLY A 234 -6.93 0.26 21.88
CA GLY A 234 -6.30 1.56 21.70
C GLY A 234 -6.30 2.09 20.25
N ARG A 235 -6.73 1.30 19.25
CA ARG A 235 -6.77 1.78 17.85
C ARG A 235 -7.67 2.99 17.69
N LEU A 236 -7.19 3.98 16.94
CA LEU A 236 -7.98 5.18 16.63
C LEU A 236 -9.14 4.85 15.69
N PHE A 237 -8.92 4.04 14.66
CA PHE A 237 -9.92 3.79 13.63
C PHE A 237 -10.43 2.35 13.65
N THR A 238 -11.76 2.23 13.71
CA THR A 238 -12.47 0.95 13.73
C THR A 238 -13.54 0.88 12.65
N ASN A 239 -13.92 -0.34 12.30
CA ASN A 239 -15.13 -0.56 11.53
C ASN A 239 -16.39 -0.38 12.41
N GLU A 240 -17.58 -0.46 11.82
CA GLU A 240 -18.86 -0.28 12.52
C GLU A 240 -19.08 -1.24 13.70
N ARG A 241 -18.32 -2.35 13.78
CA ARG A 241 -18.38 -3.37 14.83
C ARG A 241 -17.19 -3.30 15.80
N GLY A 242 -16.39 -2.23 15.78
CA GLY A 242 -15.19 -2.09 16.63
C GLY A 242 -13.95 -2.84 16.12
N GLY A 243 -14.08 -3.64 15.06
CA GLY A 243 -12.97 -4.40 14.49
C GLY A 243 -12.03 -3.57 13.61
N VAL A 244 -11.06 -4.23 12.99
CA VAL A 244 -10.10 -3.60 12.07
C VAL A 244 -10.79 -3.10 10.81
N VAL A 245 -10.35 -1.94 10.33
CA VAL A 245 -10.82 -1.36 9.06
C VAL A 245 -10.23 -2.15 7.89
N GLY A 246 -11.06 -2.95 7.24
CA GLY A 246 -10.67 -3.70 6.03
C GLY A 246 -10.39 -2.77 4.84
N SER A 247 -9.48 -3.21 3.96
CA SER A 247 -9.07 -2.41 2.80
C SER A 247 -10.20 -2.14 1.80
N SER A 248 -11.07 -3.13 1.58
CA SER A 248 -12.29 -2.99 0.80
C SER A 248 -13.25 -1.95 1.40
N THR A 249 -13.32 -1.87 2.73
CA THR A 249 -14.22 -0.97 3.45
C THR A 249 -13.84 0.48 3.25
N TYR A 250 -12.58 0.85 3.56
CA TYR A 250 -12.15 2.24 3.35
C TYR A 250 -12.11 2.57 1.85
N TYR A 251 -11.81 1.62 0.97
CA TYR A 251 -11.80 1.89 -0.47
C TYR A 251 -13.20 2.24 -0.99
N ARG A 252 -14.23 1.51 -0.54
CA ARG A 252 -15.62 1.82 -0.90
C ARG A 252 -16.05 3.20 -0.40
N VAL A 253 -15.74 3.53 0.85
CA VAL A 253 -15.99 4.87 1.41
C VAL A 253 -15.31 5.95 0.57
N TRP A 254 -14.07 5.72 0.16
CA TRP A 254 -13.32 6.65 -0.66
C TRP A 254 -13.96 6.89 -2.03
N GLN A 255 -14.39 5.83 -2.73
CA GLN A 255 -15.03 5.99 -4.04
C GLN A 255 -16.35 6.76 -3.95
N GLU A 256 -17.15 6.50 -2.92
CA GLU A 256 -18.38 7.27 -2.67
C GLU A 256 -18.07 8.74 -2.35
N ALA A 257 -17.05 9.00 -1.52
CA ALA A 257 -16.61 10.37 -1.23
C ALA A 257 -16.12 11.12 -2.47
N ARG A 258 -15.41 10.44 -3.40
CA ARG A 258 -15.00 11.03 -4.68
C ARG A 258 -16.20 11.49 -5.51
N ALA A 259 -17.24 10.65 -5.60
CA ALA A 259 -18.47 10.98 -6.34
C ALA A 259 -19.24 12.16 -5.73
N LEU A 260 -19.11 12.37 -4.41
CA LEU A 260 -19.71 13.51 -3.71
C LEU A 260 -18.87 14.79 -3.82
N ALA A 261 -17.54 14.69 -3.83
CA ALA A 261 -16.63 15.84 -3.76
C ALA A 261 -16.22 16.43 -5.11
N LEU A 262 -16.23 15.62 -6.18
CA LEU A 262 -15.60 15.97 -7.44
C LEU A 262 -16.62 16.01 -8.58
N PRO A 263 -16.43 16.89 -9.58
CA PRO A 263 -17.27 16.88 -10.78
C PRO A 263 -17.10 15.55 -11.56
N PRO A 264 -18.09 15.11 -12.36
CA PRO A 264 -18.06 13.82 -13.03
C PRO A 264 -16.80 13.57 -13.87
N ALA A 265 -16.30 14.59 -14.58
CA ALA A 265 -15.06 14.49 -15.35
C ALA A 265 -13.83 14.21 -14.47
N ALA A 266 -13.76 14.79 -13.28
CA ALA A 266 -12.67 14.56 -12.33
C ALA A 266 -12.78 13.18 -11.67
N VAL A 267 -14.00 12.70 -11.39
CA VAL A 267 -14.25 11.33 -10.91
C VAL A 267 -13.78 10.27 -11.91
N ALA A 268 -14.06 10.51 -13.20
CA ALA A 268 -13.61 9.65 -14.31
C ALA A 268 -12.10 9.73 -14.58
N SER A 269 -11.43 10.77 -14.05
CA SER A 269 -9.98 10.94 -14.19
C SER A 269 -9.20 10.17 -13.11
N PRO A 270 -7.86 10.05 -13.25
CA PRO A 270 -6.99 9.46 -12.23
C PRO A 270 -6.93 10.24 -10.90
N LEU A 271 -7.51 11.44 -10.83
CA LEU A 271 -7.44 12.33 -9.68
C LEU A 271 -7.90 11.64 -8.40
N ALA A 272 -6.96 11.48 -7.46
CA ALA A 272 -7.18 10.86 -6.16
C ALA A 272 -7.95 9.52 -6.25
N ALA A 273 -7.76 8.75 -7.33
CA ALA A 273 -8.55 7.55 -7.62
C ALA A 273 -8.45 6.48 -6.52
N ARG A 274 -7.34 6.47 -5.78
CA ARG A 274 -7.10 5.55 -4.66
C ARG A 274 -6.82 6.35 -3.39
N PRO A 275 -7.15 5.82 -2.20
CA PRO A 275 -6.73 6.42 -0.94
C PRO A 275 -5.22 6.67 -0.84
N TYR A 276 -4.41 5.79 -1.44
CA TYR A 276 -2.96 5.92 -1.49
C TYR A 276 -2.50 7.19 -2.24
N ASP A 277 -3.32 7.73 -3.14
CA ASP A 277 -2.99 8.95 -3.88
C ASP A 277 -3.02 10.20 -2.97
N LEU A 278 -3.65 10.13 -1.79
CA LEU A 278 -3.52 11.17 -0.75
C LEU A 278 -2.08 11.29 -0.23
N ARG A 279 -1.40 10.16 -0.08
CA ARG A 279 0.03 10.16 0.26
C ARG A 279 0.88 10.75 -0.87
N HIS A 280 0.53 10.45 -2.12
CA HIS A 280 1.20 11.10 -3.26
C HIS A 280 0.98 12.61 -3.21
N SER A 281 -0.23 13.05 -2.91
CA SER A 281 -0.57 14.47 -2.79
C SER A 281 0.22 15.15 -1.68
N ALA A 282 0.26 14.55 -0.48
CA ALA A 282 1.02 15.04 0.67
C ALA A 282 2.50 15.29 0.32
N LEU A 283 3.17 14.27 -0.22
CA LEU A 283 4.60 14.32 -0.52
C LEU A 283 4.89 15.30 -1.65
N SER A 284 4.05 15.35 -2.69
CA SER A 284 4.16 16.36 -3.75
C SER A 284 3.98 17.78 -3.21
N THR A 285 3.02 18.01 -2.31
CA THR A 285 2.81 19.32 -1.67
C THR A 285 4.01 19.76 -0.83
N TRP A 286 4.53 18.91 0.04
CA TRP A 286 5.69 19.26 0.88
C TRP A 286 6.95 19.56 0.05
N LEU A 287 7.15 18.76 -1.00
CA LEU A 287 8.21 19.00 -1.96
C LEU A 287 8.01 20.37 -2.63
N ASN A 288 6.82 20.66 -3.16
CA ASN A 288 6.55 21.93 -3.84
C ASN A 288 6.55 23.16 -2.93
N SER A 289 6.31 23.00 -1.62
CA SER A 289 6.50 24.07 -0.64
C SER A 289 7.97 24.33 -0.29
N GLY A 290 8.90 23.61 -0.90
CA GLY A 290 10.34 23.83 -0.75
C GLY A 290 10.94 23.24 0.53
N VAL A 291 10.27 22.26 1.16
CA VAL A 291 10.85 21.47 2.27
C VAL A 291 12.00 20.63 1.73
N ASP A 292 13.05 20.49 2.54
CA ASP A 292 14.23 19.70 2.19
C ASP A 292 13.84 18.24 1.85
N PRO A 293 14.31 17.67 0.71
CA PRO A 293 13.99 16.30 0.33
C PRO A 293 14.38 15.24 1.37
N THR A 294 15.42 15.49 2.17
CA THR A 294 15.86 14.60 3.26
C THR A 294 14.82 14.58 4.38
N GLU A 295 14.34 15.76 4.79
CA GLU A 295 13.28 15.89 5.79
C GLU A 295 11.99 15.22 5.30
N VAL A 296 11.59 15.45 4.05
CA VAL A 296 10.43 14.78 3.44
C VAL A 296 10.62 13.27 3.40
N ALA A 297 11.80 12.77 3.02
CA ALA A 297 12.09 11.35 2.94
C ALA A 297 12.02 10.67 4.32
N GLN A 298 12.58 11.31 5.35
CA GLN A 298 12.52 10.86 6.74
C GLN A 298 11.06 10.80 7.24
N ARG A 299 10.31 11.89 7.07
CA ARG A 299 8.87 11.95 7.42
C ARG A 299 8.00 11.00 6.60
N ALA A 300 8.46 10.57 5.43
CA ALA A 300 7.78 9.57 4.61
C ALA A 300 8.22 8.13 4.92
N GLY A 301 9.38 7.90 5.53
CA GLY A 301 9.96 6.56 5.64
C GLY A 301 10.37 6.01 4.27
N ASN A 302 10.93 6.87 3.43
CA ASN A 302 11.50 6.55 2.12
C ASN A 302 13.01 6.87 2.13
N SER A 303 13.78 6.31 1.20
CA SER A 303 15.09 6.90 0.88
C SER A 303 14.91 8.16 0.03
N VAL A 304 15.87 9.09 0.11
CA VAL A 304 15.89 10.31 -0.71
C VAL A 304 15.86 9.96 -2.20
N GLU A 305 16.65 8.95 -2.61
CA GLU A 305 16.67 8.44 -3.98
C GLU A 305 15.28 7.99 -4.45
N VAL A 306 14.58 7.19 -3.65
CA VAL A 306 13.21 6.72 -4.00
C VAL A 306 12.24 7.89 -4.07
N LEU A 307 12.38 8.88 -3.20
CA LEU A 307 11.53 10.07 -3.20
C LEU A 307 11.75 10.88 -4.49
N LEU A 308 12.98 11.26 -4.81
CA LEU A 308 13.28 12.09 -5.98
C LEU A 308 12.95 11.37 -7.29
N ASN A 309 13.31 10.09 -7.42
CA ASN A 309 12.98 9.28 -8.60
C ASN A 309 11.48 9.12 -8.81
N ARG A 310 10.70 9.06 -7.73
CA ARG A 310 9.25 8.85 -7.82
C ARG A 310 8.49 10.15 -8.03
N TYR A 311 8.94 11.25 -7.47
CA TYR A 311 8.20 12.52 -7.47
C TYR A 311 8.76 13.58 -8.43
N ALA A 312 9.79 13.27 -9.22
CA ALA A 312 10.39 14.19 -10.19
C ALA A 312 9.33 14.95 -11.03
N LYS A 313 8.34 14.25 -11.59
CA LYS A 313 7.26 14.86 -12.39
C LYS A 313 6.26 15.72 -11.63
N CYS A 314 6.17 15.56 -10.31
CA CYS A 314 5.30 16.35 -9.46
C CYS A 314 5.98 17.63 -8.96
N ILE A 315 7.29 17.75 -9.19
CA ILE A 315 8.10 18.93 -8.89
C ILE A 315 8.12 19.79 -10.16
N ASP A 316 7.03 20.51 -10.41
CA ASP A 316 6.92 21.42 -11.56
C ASP A 316 6.82 22.87 -11.08
N GLY A 317 7.32 23.83 -11.87
CA GLY A 317 7.26 25.27 -11.55
C GLY A 317 8.25 25.77 -10.47
N ARG A 318 9.27 24.98 -10.10
CA ARG A 318 10.25 25.38 -9.06
C ARG A 318 11.31 26.38 -9.52
N GLN A 319 11.43 26.67 -10.81
CA GLN A 319 12.44 27.64 -11.28
C GLN A 319 12.24 29.01 -10.60
N GLU A 320 11.03 29.54 -10.57
CA GLU A 320 10.77 30.85 -9.95
C GLU A 320 10.93 30.83 -8.41
N ILE A 321 10.61 29.72 -7.76
CA ILE A 321 10.82 29.55 -6.30
C ILE A 321 12.32 29.42 -5.98
N ALA A 322 13.06 28.66 -6.79
CA ALA A 322 14.50 28.50 -6.65
C ALA A 322 15.21 29.82 -6.94
N ASN A 323 14.82 30.55 -7.99
CA ASN A 323 15.35 31.87 -8.30
C ASN A 323 15.12 32.85 -7.16
N ARG A 324 13.91 32.91 -6.58
CA ARG A 324 13.63 33.74 -5.39
C ARG A 324 14.54 33.40 -4.21
N LYS A 325 14.74 32.12 -3.92
CA LYS A 325 15.62 31.69 -2.83
C LYS A 325 17.08 32.06 -3.09
N ILE A 326 17.53 31.96 -4.34
CA ILE A 326 18.87 32.38 -4.75
C ILE A 326 19.00 33.89 -4.62
N GLU A 327 18.02 34.66 -5.09
CA GLU A 327 17.98 36.12 -4.94
C GLU A 327 17.99 36.56 -3.47
N GLU A 328 17.21 35.90 -2.60
CA GLU A 328 17.20 36.18 -1.15
C GLU A 328 18.58 35.96 -0.54
N LEU A 329 19.25 34.84 -0.84
CA LEU A 329 20.61 34.58 -0.37
C LEU A 329 21.61 35.59 -0.95
N LEU A 330 21.48 35.94 -2.23
CA LEU A 330 22.40 36.86 -2.88
C LEU A 330 22.31 38.28 -2.31
N ARG A 331 21.13 38.69 -1.83
CA ARG A 331 20.94 39.96 -1.10
C ARG A 331 21.65 40.01 0.25
N GLU A 332 22.01 38.87 0.84
CA GLU A 332 22.83 38.86 2.07
C GLU A 332 24.30 39.24 1.79
N TYR A 333 24.72 39.29 0.52
CA TYR A 333 26.05 39.75 0.13
C TYR A 333 26.12 41.27 -0.18
N GLU A 334 24.99 41.97 -0.14
CA GLU A 334 24.88 43.43 -0.30
C GLU A 334 24.88 44.14 1.06
#